data_AF-A0A4V6DC16-F1
#
_entry.id   AF-A0A4V6DC16-F1
#
_cell.length_a   1.000
_cell.length_b   1.000
_cell.length_c   1.000
_cell.angle_alpha   90.00
_cell.angle_beta   90.00
_cell.angle_gamma   90.00
#
_symmetry.space_group_name_H-M   'P 1'
#
loop_
_entity.id
_entity.type
_entity.pdbx_description
1 polymer ?
#
loop_
_entity_poly.entity_id
_entity_poly.type
_entity_poly.pdbx_seq_one_letter_code
_entity_poly.pdbx_strand_id
1 'polypeptide(L)'
;MKLVLAFALVLSLLAVSSTAEDFDFFYFVQQKPAVDFGIHGLWPNYAKCDRDDHLRRHGLARAVLGDDAFFSIVGRQGRCWPEFCNDDNELILSQIGGLVASLDRSWPTLSCKNRESFQFWSYEWRKHGTCSNLEQHEYFKRALALKARHNLTAILADAGIVPSNTETYSLSSVRDAVAQGTGFTANLQCNRDADGEAQLFQVYMCVDKKGEGAHRLPAVNAQQVSR
;
A
#
# COMPACT_ATOMS: atom_id res chain seq x y z
N MET A 1 -5.70 -26.64 -65.44
CA MET A 1 -6.27 -25.30 -65.13
C MET A 1 -6.25 -25.09 -63.63
N LYS A 2 -5.46 -24.10 -63.20
CA LYS A 2 -5.37 -23.38 -61.91
C LYS A 2 -5.89 -24.08 -60.63
N LEU A 3 -4.91 -24.57 -59.86
CA LEU A 3 -5.04 -24.85 -58.42
C LEU A 3 -5.09 -23.49 -57.68
N VAL A 4 -6.23 -23.14 -57.10
CA VAL A 4 -6.38 -21.92 -56.28
C VAL A 4 -6.07 -22.29 -54.84
N LEU A 5 -4.85 -21.97 -54.39
CA LEU A 5 -4.46 -22.02 -52.98
C LEU A 5 -4.99 -20.74 -52.29
N ALA A 6 -6.05 -20.88 -51.51
CA ALA A 6 -6.52 -19.82 -50.63
C ALA A 6 -5.55 -19.69 -49.44
N PHE A 7 -4.70 -18.67 -49.44
CA PHE A 7 -3.93 -18.27 -48.27
C PHE A 7 -4.88 -17.61 -47.26
N ALA A 8 -5.30 -18.37 -46.25
CA ALA A 8 -5.93 -17.80 -45.07
C ALA A 8 -4.87 -17.04 -44.26
N LEU A 9 -4.95 -15.71 -44.29
CA LEU A 9 -4.11 -14.85 -43.48
C LEU A 9 -4.61 -14.91 -42.03
N VAL A 10 -4.06 -15.82 -41.23
CA VAL A 10 -4.31 -15.86 -39.79
C VAL A 10 -3.59 -14.68 -39.17
N LEU A 11 -4.32 -13.58 -38.97
CA LEU A 11 -3.85 -12.45 -38.18
C LEU A 11 -3.84 -12.91 -36.71
N SER A 12 -2.72 -13.48 -36.28
CA SER A 12 -2.49 -13.78 -34.87
C SER A 12 -2.46 -12.46 -34.11
N LEU A 13 -3.55 -12.15 -33.38
CA LEU A 13 -3.49 -11.19 -32.29
C LEU A 13 -2.48 -11.75 -31.27
N LEU A 14 -1.24 -11.27 -31.33
CA LEU A 14 -0.38 -11.30 -30.17
C LEU A 14 -1.04 -10.34 -29.18
N ALA A 15 -1.80 -10.90 -28.24
CA ALA A 15 -2.17 -10.17 -27.05
C ALA A 15 -0.85 -9.72 -26.41
N VAL A 16 -0.57 -8.42 -26.49
CA VAL A 16 0.44 -7.80 -25.65
C VAL A 16 -0.12 -7.90 -24.24
N SER A 17 0.17 -9.03 -23.58
CA SER A 17 -0.06 -9.16 -22.15
C SER A 17 0.86 -8.12 -21.53
N SER A 18 0.30 -6.99 -21.12
CA SER A 18 0.91 -6.13 -20.13
C SER A 18 1.22 -7.03 -18.94
N THR A 19 2.47 -7.45 -18.80
CA THR A 19 2.92 -8.14 -17.60
C THR A 19 3.07 -7.05 -16.55
N ALA A 20 1.95 -6.66 -15.94
CA ALA A 20 2.04 -5.98 -14.67
C ALA A 20 2.84 -6.90 -13.73
N GLU A 21 3.86 -6.33 -13.09
CA GLU A 21 4.82 -7.12 -12.34
C GLU A 21 4.15 -7.84 -11.17
N ASP A 22 4.47 -9.12 -11.02
CA ASP A 22 3.90 -9.93 -9.95
C ASP A 22 4.57 -9.55 -8.62
N PHE A 23 3.81 -8.99 -7.69
CA PHE A 23 4.24 -8.73 -6.31
C PHE A 23 3.98 -9.96 -5.44
N ASP A 24 4.24 -9.94 -4.13
CA ASP A 24 4.05 -11.11 -3.25
C ASP A 24 2.89 -10.92 -2.26
N PHE A 25 2.76 -9.74 -1.67
CA PHE A 25 1.76 -9.41 -0.65
C PHE A 25 1.41 -7.91 -0.67
N PHE A 26 0.37 -7.51 0.05
CA PHE A 26 0.10 -6.10 0.30
C PHE A 26 0.47 -5.69 1.72
N TYR A 27 1.04 -4.49 1.87
CA TYR A 27 0.88 -3.75 3.11
C TYR A 27 -0.44 -3.00 3.08
N PHE A 28 -1.36 -3.36 3.97
CA PHE A 28 -2.53 -2.54 4.27
C PHE A 28 -2.17 -1.58 5.41
N VAL A 29 -2.11 -0.29 5.09
CA VAL A 29 -1.63 0.75 6.00
C VAL A 29 -2.81 1.58 6.49
N GLN A 30 -2.95 1.65 7.80
CA GLN A 30 -3.89 2.54 8.46
C GLN A 30 -3.12 3.62 9.22
N GLN A 31 -3.57 4.86 9.10
CA GLN A 31 -3.01 6.02 9.81
C GLN A 31 -4.04 6.55 10.80
N LYS A 32 -3.56 7.05 11.94
CA LYS A 32 -4.43 7.66 12.94
C LYS A 32 -4.82 9.08 12.54
N PRO A 33 -6.11 9.40 12.41
CA PRO A 33 -6.63 10.64 12.95
C PRO A 33 -7.15 10.44 14.39
N ALA A 34 -7.31 11.53 15.13
CA ALA A 34 -7.49 11.52 16.59
C ALA A 34 -8.69 10.70 17.13
N VAL A 35 -9.66 10.28 16.29
CA VAL A 35 -10.91 9.63 16.71
C VAL A 35 -11.11 8.18 16.20
N ASP A 36 -10.61 7.85 15.00
CA ASP A 36 -10.63 6.50 14.42
C ASP A 36 -9.46 6.38 13.45
N PHE A 37 -8.88 5.19 13.27
CA PHE A 37 -7.91 4.98 12.19
C PHE A 37 -8.56 5.17 10.83
N GLY A 38 -7.87 5.80 9.89
CA GLY A 38 -8.22 5.87 8.47
C GLY A 38 -7.27 5.01 7.64
N ILE A 39 -7.70 4.62 6.45
CA ILE A 39 -6.83 4.02 5.45
C ILE A 39 -5.82 5.08 5.02
N HIS A 40 -4.55 4.67 4.96
CA HIS A 40 -3.50 5.42 4.30
C HIS A 40 -3.19 4.83 2.93
N GLY A 41 -3.18 3.49 2.83
CA GLY A 41 -2.67 2.80 1.65
C GLY A 41 -2.99 1.30 1.58
N LEU A 42 -3.01 0.77 0.37
CA LEU A 42 -2.93 -0.67 0.09
C LEU A 42 -1.81 -0.92 -0.93
N TRP A 43 -0.65 -1.39 -0.46
CA TRP A 43 0.60 -1.28 -1.21
C TRP A 43 1.17 -2.64 -1.60
N PRO A 44 1.22 -2.99 -2.89
CA PRO A 44 1.95 -4.16 -3.38
C PRO A 44 3.40 -4.16 -2.91
N ASN A 45 3.91 -5.30 -2.44
CA ASN A 45 5.27 -5.46 -1.94
C ASN A 45 5.86 -6.82 -2.32
N TYR A 46 7.18 -6.88 -2.42
CA TYR A 46 7.95 -8.09 -2.65
C TYR A 46 8.42 -8.71 -1.33
N ALA A 47 8.30 -10.03 -1.22
CA ALA A 47 8.84 -10.84 -0.13
C ALA A 47 10.37 -10.80 -0.10
N LYS A 48 11.01 -10.58 -1.25
CA LYS A 48 12.45 -10.42 -1.41
C LYS A 48 12.71 -9.22 -2.30
N CYS A 49 13.48 -8.25 -1.78
CA CYS A 49 13.82 -7.05 -2.53
C CYS A 49 14.62 -7.38 -3.78
N ASP A 50 14.23 -6.80 -4.92
CA ASP A 50 14.91 -7.02 -6.19
C ASP A 50 16.12 -6.08 -6.29
N ARG A 51 17.32 -6.67 -6.35
CA ARG A 51 18.59 -5.96 -6.50
C ARG A 51 18.88 -5.52 -7.94
N ASP A 52 18.15 -6.05 -8.93
CA ASP A 52 18.43 -5.92 -10.36
C ASP A 52 17.53 -4.88 -11.06
N ASP A 53 16.47 -4.41 -10.40
CA ASP A 53 15.47 -3.47 -10.97
C ASP A 53 16.03 -2.06 -11.26
N HIS A 54 16.94 -1.55 -10.43
CA HIS A 54 17.44 -0.18 -10.56
C HIS A 54 18.24 0.05 -11.86
N LEU A 55 18.94 -0.96 -12.38
CA LEU A 55 19.77 -0.83 -13.59
C LEU A 55 18.98 -1.01 -14.89
N ARG A 56 17.85 -1.74 -14.86
CA ARG A 56 17.15 -2.14 -16.10
C ARG A 56 16.18 -1.09 -16.63
N ARG A 57 15.58 -0.25 -15.78
CA ARG A 57 14.48 0.65 -16.19
C ARG A 57 14.83 2.14 -16.37
N HIS A 58 15.76 2.70 -15.60
CA HIS A 58 15.93 4.16 -15.58
C HIS A 58 17.17 4.72 -16.25
N GLY A 59 18.11 3.88 -16.69
CA GLY A 59 19.43 4.37 -17.11
C GLY A 59 20.10 5.19 -16.00
N LEU A 60 21.33 5.62 -16.21
CA LEU A 60 22.13 6.32 -15.19
C LEU A 60 21.66 7.77 -14.87
N ALA A 61 20.48 8.21 -15.31
CA ALA A 61 20.19 9.64 -15.48
C ALA A 61 19.21 10.28 -14.48
N ARG A 62 18.67 9.56 -13.48
CA ARG A 62 17.73 10.18 -12.51
C ARG A 62 18.16 10.08 -11.04
N ALA A 63 19.44 9.78 -10.79
CA ALA A 63 20.00 9.70 -9.44
C ALA A 63 20.33 11.07 -8.81
N VAL A 64 19.89 12.18 -9.40
CA VAL A 64 20.22 13.52 -8.89
C VAL A 64 18.95 14.36 -8.89
N LEU A 65 18.61 14.85 -7.69
CA LEU A 65 17.55 15.79 -7.32
C LEU A 65 16.23 15.15 -6.83
N GLY A 66 16.19 14.86 -5.53
CA GLY A 66 14.99 14.56 -4.76
C GLY A 66 15.34 14.10 -3.35
N ASP A 67 15.39 15.05 -2.42
CA ASP A 67 15.29 15.10 -0.94
C ASP A 67 15.37 13.84 -0.05
N ASP A 68 15.90 12.71 -0.50
CA ASP A 68 15.93 11.48 0.28
C ASP A 68 17.33 11.20 0.86
N ALA A 69 17.71 11.98 1.86
CA ALA A 69 18.86 11.67 2.73
C ALA A 69 18.67 10.38 3.55
N PHE A 70 17.53 9.68 3.41
CA PHE A 70 17.26 8.38 4.01
C PHE A 70 17.86 7.21 3.22
N PHE A 71 18.04 7.33 1.89
CA PHE A 71 18.44 6.20 1.04
C PHE A 71 19.95 5.89 1.01
N SER A 72 20.83 6.74 1.56
CA SER A 72 22.28 6.47 1.53
C SER A 72 22.76 5.41 2.52
N ILE A 73 21.98 5.04 3.55
CA ILE A 73 22.37 3.99 4.52
C ILE A 73 21.82 2.61 4.11
N VAL A 74 20.80 2.55 3.24
CA VAL A 74 20.16 1.32 2.75
C VAL A 74 20.78 0.82 1.42
N GLY A 75 21.95 1.32 1.04
CA GLY A 75 22.63 1.09 -0.24
C GLY A 75 23.11 -0.34 -0.55
N ARG A 76 22.48 -1.39 -0.01
CA ARG A 76 22.74 -2.80 -0.38
C ARG A 76 21.50 -3.62 -0.69
N GLN A 77 20.31 -3.12 -0.36
CA GLN A 77 19.06 -3.81 -0.68
C GLN A 77 18.40 -3.04 -1.82
N GLY A 78 18.06 -3.74 -2.90
CA GLY A 78 17.34 -3.12 -4.00
C GLY A 78 15.90 -2.79 -3.63
N ARG A 79 15.10 -2.35 -4.61
CA ARG A 79 13.72 -1.92 -4.39
C ARG A 79 12.88 -3.11 -3.90
N CYS A 80 12.09 -2.91 -2.83
CA CYS A 80 11.29 -3.97 -2.21
C CYS A 80 9.79 -3.89 -2.54
N TRP A 81 9.38 -2.94 -3.38
CA TRP A 81 8.00 -2.75 -3.81
C TRP A 81 7.94 -2.21 -5.24
N PRO A 82 6.95 -2.60 -6.05
CA PRO A 82 6.69 -1.93 -7.31
C PRO A 82 5.99 -0.58 -7.08
N GLU A 83 6.25 0.40 -7.94
CA GLU A 83 5.52 1.67 -7.97
C GLU A 83 5.41 2.23 -9.39
N PHE A 84 4.37 3.04 -9.64
CA PHE A 84 4.12 3.70 -10.93
C PHE A 84 4.11 2.71 -12.12
N CYS A 85 3.48 1.55 -11.95
CA CYS A 85 3.54 0.46 -12.95
C CYS A 85 2.80 0.77 -14.25
N ASN A 86 1.87 1.74 -14.24
CA ASN A 86 1.16 2.22 -15.41
C ASN A 86 0.67 3.66 -15.18
N ASP A 87 1.52 4.65 -15.48
CA ASP A 87 1.19 6.07 -15.32
C ASP A 87 0.04 6.54 -16.24
N ASP A 88 -0.22 5.83 -17.35
CA ASP A 88 -1.31 6.15 -18.29
C ASP A 88 -2.69 5.68 -17.78
N ASN A 89 -2.74 4.83 -16.75
CA ASN A 89 -3.98 4.36 -16.14
C ASN A 89 -4.37 5.26 -14.97
N GLU A 90 -4.85 6.46 -15.26
CA GLU A 90 -5.30 7.42 -14.24
C GLU A 90 -6.59 6.97 -13.53
N LEU A 91 -6.77 7.41 -12.27
CA LEU A 91 -8.00 7.14 -11.51
C LEU A 91 -9.19 7.87 -12.12
N ILE A 92 -10.22 7.13 -12.50
CA ILE A 92 -11.44 7.63 -13.11
C ILE A 92 -12.56 7.58 -12.07
N LEU A 93 -13.09 8.76 -11.70
CA LEU A 93 -14.11 8.91 -10.66
C LEU A 93 -15.35 8.03 -10.91
N SER A 94 -15.79 7.87 -12.16
CA SER A 94 -16.96 7.06 -12.50
C SER A 94 -16.75 5.56 -12.23
N GLN A 95 -15.52 5.05 -12.28
CA GLN A 95 -15.22 3.65 -11.97
C GLN A 95 -15.36 3.35 -10.48
N ILE A 96 -15.18 4.35 -9.61
CA ILE A 96 -15.29 4.23 -8.16
C ILE A 96 -16.52 4.93 -7.58
N GLY A 97 -17.45 5.39 -8.42
CA GLY A 97 -18.54 6.28 -8.01
C GLY A 97 -19.37 5.76 -6.83
N GLY A 98 -19.67 4.46 -6.80
CA GLY A 98 -20.40 3.81 -5.70
C GLY A 98 -19.61 3.68 -4.38
N LEU A 99 -18.31 3.95 -4.39
CA LEU A 99 -17.41 3.84 -3.23
C LEU A 99 -17.06 5.20 -2.63
N VAL A 100 -17.26 6.31 -3.34
CA VAL A 100 -16.78 7.65 -2.97
C VAL A 100 -17.16 8.03 -1.53
N ALA A 101 -18.44 7.89 -1.15
CA ALA A 101 -18.88 8.23 0.19
C ALA A 101 -18.21 7.38 1.30
N SER A 102 -17.88 6.12 1.00
CA SER A 102 -17.14 5.25 1.92
C SER A 102 -15.66 5.60 1.97
N LEU A 103 -15.06 5.96 0.82
CA LEU A 103 -13.69 6.44 0.75
C LEU A 103 -13.51 7.77 1.49
N ASP A 104 -14.46 8.71 1.39
CA ASP A 104 -14.39 9.96 2.15
C ASP A 104 -14.39 9.74 3.65
N ARG A 105 -15.16 8.76 4.15
CA ARG A 105 -15.20 8.43 5.58
C ARG A 105 -13.97 7.67 6.03
N SER A 106 -13.48 6.74 5.22
CA SER A 106 -12.49 5.75 5.65
C SER A 106 -11.09 5.99 5.11
N TRP A 107 -10.90 6.79 4.06
CA TRP A 107 -9.62 7.11 3.44
C TRP A 107 -9.47 8.62 3.15
N PRO A 108 -9.75 9.52 4.10
CA PRO A 108 -9.63 10.96 3.85
C PRO A 108 -8.16 11.39 3.69
N THR A 109 -7.94 12.51 2.99
CA THR A 109 -6.67 13.23 3.08
C THR A 109 -6.55 13.91 4.45
N LEU A 110 -5.38 13.80 5.09
CA LEU A 110 -5.03 14.54 6.30
C LEU A 110 -4.19 15.80 5.99
N SER A 111 -3.98 16.11 4.69
CA SER A 111 -3.17 17.25 4.27
C SER A 111 -3.91 18.57 4.51
N CYS A 112 -3.25 19.51 5.18
CA CYS A 112 -3.76 20.88 5.34
C CYS A 112 -3.72 21.68 4.04
N LYS A 113 -2.84 21.31 3.08
CA LYS A 113 -2.66 22.00 1.80
C LYS A 113 -3.67 21.54 0.76
N ASN A 114 -4.02 20.26 0.79
CA ASN A 114 -4.89 19.63 -0.18
C ASN A 114 -6.01 18.88 0.54
N ARG A 115 -7.18 19.49 0.55
CA ARG A 115 -8.36 18.98 1.27
C ARG A 115 -9.25 18.07 0.41
N GLU A 116 -8.88 17.86 -0.85
CA GLU A 116 -9.62 16.98 -1.75
C GLU A 116 -9.08 15.55 -1.63
N SER A 117 -9.85 14.67 -0.96
CA SER A 117 -9.48 13.26 -0.80
C SER A 117 -9.26 12.56 -2.15
N PHE A 118 -9.98 12.96 -3.20
CA PHE A 118 -9.82 12.41 -4.54
C PHE A 118 -8.39 12.55 -5.08
N GLN A 119 -7.72 13.68 -4.83
CA GLN A 119 -6.34 13.86 -5.29
C GLN A 119 -5.38 12.92 -4.57
N PHE A 120 -5.64 12.64 -3.29
CA PHE A 120 -4.89 11.65 -2.53
C PHE A 120 -5.14 10.24 -3.07
N TRP A 121 -6.39 9.85 -3.34
CA TRP A 121 -6.72 8.56 -3.94
C TRP A 121 -6.09 8.38 -5.33
N SER A 122 -6.08 9.43 -6.15
CA SER A 122 -5.44 9.41 -7.46
C SER A 122 -3.93 9.18 -7.36
N TYR A 123 -3.27 9.77 -6.36
CA TYR A 123 -1.86 9.51 -6.10
C TYR A 123 -1.61 8.07 -5.66
N GLU A 124 -2.39 7.57 -4.69
CA GLU A 124 -2.30 6.19 -4.20
C GLU A 124 -2.57 5.17 -5.31
N TRP A 125 -3.58 5.42 -6.14
CA TRP A 125 -3.87 4.59 -7.31
C TRP A 125 -2.69 4.59 -8.28
N ARG A 126 -2.23 5.76 -8.73
CA ARG A 126 -1.13 5.87 -9.70
C ARG A 126 0.15 5.21 -9.21
N LYS A 127 0.52 5.45 -7.95
CA LYS A 127 1.75 4.92 -7.36
C LYS A 127 1.65 3.43 -7.00
N HIS A 128 0.53 2.98 -6.43
CA HIS A 128 0.42 1.63 -5.85
C HIS A 128 -0.66 0.78 -6.50
N GLY A 129 -1.84 1.36 -6.76
CA GLY A 129 -2.96 0.65 -7.38
C GLY A 129 -2.65 0.09 -8.77
N THR A 130 -1.91 0.84 -9.59
CA THR A 130 -1.47 0.40 -10.94
C THR A 130 -0.57 -0.84 -10.91
N CYS A 131 0.05 -1.14 -9.76
CA CYS A 131 0.91 -2.31 -9.53
C CYS A 131 0.17 -3.49 -8.88
N SER A 132 -1.14 -3.36 -8.62
CA SER A 132 -1.89 -4.31 -7.81
C SER A 132 -2.52 -5.47 -8.59
N ASN A 133 -2.46 -5.44 -9.92
CA ASN A 133 -3.19 -6.36 -10.81
C ASN A 133 -4.72 -6.33 -10.60
N LEU A 134 -5.26 -5.26 -10.01
CA LEU A 134 -6.68 -5.05 -9.79
C LEU A 134 -7.20 -3.89 -10.63
N GLU A 135 -8.47 -3.98 -11.01
CA GLU A 135 -9.21 -2.84 -11.52
C GLU A 135 -9.44 -1.80 -10.41
N GLN A 136 -9.60 -0.52 -10.81
CA GLN A 136 -9.74 0.61 -9.88
C GLN A 136 -10.80 0.35 -8.81
N HIS A 137 -11.99 -0.09 -9.23
CA HIS A 137 -13.09 -0.38 -8.30
C HIS A 137 -12.71 -1.44 -7.26
N GLU A 138 -12.11 -2.55 -7.70
CA GLU A 138 -11.78 -3.68 -6.81
C GLU A 138 -10.62 -3.35 -5.86
N TYR A 139 -9.65 -2.55 -6.30
CA TYR A 139 -8.58 -2.04 -5.43
C TYR A 139 -9.14 -1.27 -4.23
N PHE A 140 -9.97 -0.25 -4.49
CA PHE A 140 -10.55 0.58 -3.44
C PHE A 140 -11.56 -0.18 -2.57
N LYS A 141 -12.40 -1.02 -3.20
CA LYS A 141 -13.36 -1.86 -2.48
C LYS A 141 -12.67 -2.83 -1.53
N ARG A 142 -11.53 -3.41 -1.93
CA ARG A 142 -10.74 -4.32 -1.09
C ARG A 142 -10.14 -3.60 0.11
N ALA A 143 -9.56 -2.41 -0.08
CA ALA A 143 -9.05 -1.60 1.02
C ALA A 143 -10.16 -1.24 2.03
N LEU A 144 -11.35 -0.85 1.54
CA LEU A 144 -12.51 -0.60 2.38
C LEU A 144 -12.97 -1.85 3.15
N ALA A 145 -13.00 -3.01 2.49
CA ALA A 145 -13.38 -4.27 3.13
C ALA A 145 -12.36 -4.72 4.20
N LEU A 146 -11.07 -4.43 4.01
CA LEU A 146 -10.04 -4.65 5.03
C LEU A 146 -10.24 -3.73 6.24
N LYS A 147 -10.49 -2.43 6.02
CA LYS A 147 -10.81 -1.48 7.10
C LYS A 147 -12.03 -1.91 7.91
N ALA A 148 -13.09 -2.33 7.23
CA ALA A 148 -14.33 -2.73 7.88
C ALA A 148 -14.17 -3.99 8.74
N ARG A 149 -13.37 -4.97 8.27
CA ARG A 149 -13.10 -6.22 9.00
C ARG A 149 -12.12 -6.04 10.17
N HIS A 150 -11.14 -5.16 10.02
CA HIS A 150 -10.05 -4.96 10.99
C HIS A 150 -10.09 -3.55 11.57
N ASN A 151 -11.12 -3.30 12.39
CA ASN A 151 -11.29 -2.03 13.09
C ASN A 151 -10.22 -1.89 14.19
N LEU A 152 -9.09 -1.26 13.84
CA LEU A 152 -7.96 -1.08 14.76
C LEU A 152 -8.34 -0.32 16.02
N THR A 153 -9.22 0.68 15.93
CA THR A 153 -9.67 1.45 17.10
C THR A 153 -10.38 0.55 18.10
N ALA A 154 -11.28 -0.31 17.63
CA ALA A 154 -11.97 -1.28 18.49
C ALA A 154 -10.99 -2.33 19.04
N ILE A 155 -10.13 -2.90 18.18
CA ILE A 155 -9.15 -3.91 18.58
C ILE A 155 -8.22 -3.39 19.70
N LEU A 156 -7.72 -2.17 19.56
CA LEU A 156 -6.86 -1.56 20.58
C LEU A 156 -7.65 -1.26 21.86
N ALA A 157 -8.87 -0.72 21.74
CA ALA A 157 -9.72 -0.43 22.89
C ALA A 157 -10.07 -1.71 23.68
N ASP A 158 -10.37 -2.82 23.00
CA ASP A 158 -10.63 -4.12 23.63
C ASP A 158 -9.42 -4.66 24.40
N ALA A 159 -8.20 -4.27 23.99
CA ALA A 159 -6.96 -4.55 24.71
C ALA A 159 -6.62 -3.52 25.80
N GLY A 160 -7.51 -2.56 26.08
CA GLY A 160 -7.29 -1.48 27.05
C GLY A 160 -6.38 -0.36 26.55
N ILE A 161 -6.07 -0.33 25.26
CA ILE A 161 -5.21 0.67 24.62
C ILE A 161 -6.11 1.73 23.98
N VAL A 162 -6.29 2.84 24.68
CA VAL A 162 -7.15 3.95 24.26
C VAL A 162 -6.34 5.26 24.21
N PRO A 163 -6.76 6.27 23.42
CA PRO A 163 -6.09 7.57 23.43
C PRO A 163 -6.04 8.16 24.85
N SER A 164 -4.85 8.54 25.31
CA SER A 164 -4.63 9.13 26.62
C SER A 164 -3.49 10.15 26.56
N ASN A 165 -3.60 11.20 27.38
CA ASN A 165 -2.55 12.20 27.59
C ASN A 165 -1.69 11.91 28.84
N THR A 166 -1.99 10.81 29.54
CA THR A 166 -1.36 10.48 30.83
C THR A 166 -0.86 9.04 30.90
N GLU A 167 -1.50 8.15 30.14
CA GLU A 167 -1.12 6.74 30.04
C GLU A 167 -0.24 6.54 28.81
N THR A 168 0.75 5.65 28.94
CA THR A 168 1.64 5.27 27.86
C THR A 168 1.60 3.76 27.67
N TYR A 169 1.82 3.32 26.43
CA TYR A 169 1.75 1.91 26.06
C TYR A 169 3.07 1.48 25.45
N SER A 170 3.52 0.26 25.76
CA SER A 170 4.72 -0.29 25.14
C SER A 170 4.43 -0.64 23.68
N LEU A 171 5.41 -0.42 22.79
CA LEU A 171 5.30 -0.81 21.37
C LEU A 171 4.92 -2.29 21.19
N SER A 172 5.43 -3.17 22.07
CA SER A 172 5.07 -4.59 22.02
C SER A 172 3.59 -4.81 22.33
N SER A 173 3.03 -4.16 23.36
CA SER A 173 1.61 -4.31 23.70
C SER A 173 0.68 -3.90 22.55
N VAL A 174 0.98 -2.78 21.89
CA VAL A 174 0.22 -2.31 20.72
C VAL A 174 0.32 -3.32 19.58
N ARG A 175 1.54 -3.78 19.26
CA ARG A 175 1.77 -4.73 18.17
C ARG A 175 1.07 -6.06 18.43
N ASP A 176 1.13 -6.55 19.66
CA ASP A 176 0.55 -7.83 20.06
C ASP A 176 -0.98 -7.76 20.05
N ALA A 177 -1.57 -6.65 20.48
CA ALA A 177 -3.01 -6.40 20.38
C ALA A 177 -3.49 -6.41 18.92
N VAL A 178 -2.78 -5.71 18.03
CA VAL A 178 -3.11 -5.73 16.58
C VAL A 178 -2.97 -7.14 16.02
N ALA A 179 -1.88 -7.85 16.34
CA ALA A 179 -1.66 -9.20 15.84
C ALA A 179 -2.74 -10.19 16.33
N GLN A 180 -3.16 -10.10 17.59
CA GLN A 180 -4.24 -10.93 18.14
C GLN A 180 -5.60 -10.60 17.54
N GLY A 181 -5.93 -9.30 17.39
CA GLY A 181 -7.23 -8.88 16.87
C GLY A 181 -7.40 -9.07 15.36
N THR A 182 -6.30 -9.12 14.60
CA THR A 182 -6.35 -9.23 13.13
C THR A 182 -5.87 -10.58 12.60
N GLY A 183 -5.05 -11.31 13.36
CA GLY A 183 -4.30 -12.47 12.87
C GLY A 183 -3.14 -12.10 11.93
N PHE A 184 -2.86 -10.81 11.73
CA PHE A 184 -1.81 -10.32 10.83
C PHE A 184 -0.54 -9.93 11.59
N THR A 185 0.60 -10.09 10.94
CA THR A 185 1.82 -9.45 11.43
C THR A 185 1.71 -7.94 11.21
N ALA A 186 1.90 -7.18 12.27
CA ALA A 186 1.84 -5.72 12.26
C ALA A 186 3.22 -5.10 12.48
N ASN A 187 3.56 -4.10 11.67
CA ASN A 187 4.64 -3.15 11.95
C ASN A 187 4.04 -1.80 12.36
N LEU A 188 4.71 -1.11 13.27
CA LEU A 188 4.24 0.16 13.81
C LEU A 188 5.23 1.26 13.42
N GLN A 189 4.70 2.36 12.90
CA GLN A 189 5.45 3.59 12.71
C GLN A 189 4.96 4.63 13.72
N CYS A 190 5.91 5.30 14.37
CA CYS A 190 5.65 6.40 15.28
C CYS A 190 6.17 7.71 14.67
N ASN A 191 5.58 8.82 15.10
CA ASN A 191 6.17 10.14 14.91
C ASN A 191 6.29 10.84 16.27
N ARG A 192 6.72 12.10 16.25
CA ARG A 192 6.71 12.97 17.43
C ARG A 192 5.63 14.04 17.28
N ASP A 193 4.94 14.34 18.37
CA ASP A 193 4.01 15.47 18.42
C ASP A 193 4.73 16.82 18.61
N ALA A 194 3.96 17.89 18.86
CA ALA A 194 4.48 19.23 19.05
C ALA A 194 5.33 19.38 20.33
N ASP A 195 5.06 18.56 21.35
CA ASP A 195 5.78 18.54 22.62
C ASP A 195 7.02 17.62 22.55
N GLY A 196 7.17 16.91 21.43
CA GLY A 196 8.28 16.00 21.17
C GLY A 196 8.01 14.58 21.66
N GLU A 197 6.81 14.28 22.15
CA GLU A 197 6.45 12.96 22.66
C GLU A 197 6.21 11.98 21.51
N ALA A 198 6.63 10.73 21.69
CA ALA A 198 6.47 9.70 20.69
C ALA A 198 5.02 9.18 20.68
N GLN A 199 4.38 9.19 19.51
CA GLN A 199 3.01 8.71 19.35
C GLN A 199 2.88 7.76 18.16
N LEU A 200 1.94 6.82 18.25
CA LEU A 200 1.61 5.92 17.15
C LEU A 200 1.04 6.72 15.98
N PHE A 201 1.66 6.56 14.80
CA PHE A 201 1.30 7.29 13.59
C PHE A 201 0.63 6.37 12.56
N GLN A 202 1.27 5.26 12.21
CA GLN A 202 0.76 4.30 11.23
C GLN A 202 0.93 2.85 11.68
N VAL A 203 -0.01 2.01 11.24
CA VAL A 203 -0.01 0.56 11.45
C VAL A 203 -0.01 -0.13 10.09
N TYR A 204 0.99 -0.97 9.87
CA TYR A 204 1.23 -1.70 8.64
C TYR A 204 0.89 -3.16 8.85
N MET A 205 -0.12 -3.66 8.16
CA MET A 205 -0.52 -5.07 8.24
C MET A 205 -0.18 -5.80 6.95
N CYS A 206 0.46 -6.96 7.08
CA CYS A 206 0.80 -7.81 5.94
C CYS A 206 -0.41 -8.67 5.56
N VAL A 207 -1.00 -8.41 4.40
CA VAL A 207 -2.16 -9.16 3.89
C VAL A 207 -1.81 -9.85 2.58
N ASP A 208 -2.42 -11.01 2.34
CA ASP A 208 -2.23 -11.74 1.08
C ASP A 208 -2.74 -10.95 -0.14
N LYS A 209 -2.41 -11.43 -1.35
CA LYS A 209 -2.84 -10.79 -2.62
C LYS A 209 -4.36 -10.69 -2.77
N LYS A 210 -5.12 -11.57 -2.11
CA LYS A 210 -6.58 -11.54 -2.14
C LYS A 210 -7.14 -10.52 -1.15
N GLY A 211 -6.32 -10.03 -0.22
CA GLY A 211 -6.76 -9.22 0.91
C GLY A 211 -7.75 -9.99 1.78
N GLU A 212 -7.63 -11.31 1.87
CA GLU A 212 -8.58 -12.18 2.58
C GLU A 212 -7.98 -12.81 3.83
N GLY A 213 -6.66 -12.97 3.90
CA GLY A 213 -5.96 -13.57 5.02
C GLY A 213 -4.56 -13.00 5.26
N ALA A 214 -3.93 -13.56 6.30
CA ALA A 214 -2.59 -13.18 6.72
C ALA A 214 -1.54 -13.71 5.73
N HIS A 215 -0.65 -12.85 5.26
CA HIS A 215 0.60 -13.32 4.66
C HIS A 215 1.65 -13.46 5.76
N ARG A 216 2.21 -14.66 5.93
CA ARG A 216 3.32 -14.88 6.86
C ARG A 216 4.54 -14.19 6.25
N LEU A 217 5.01 -13.11 6.88
CA LEU A 217 6.26 -12.47 6.47
C LEU A 217 7.35 -13.53 6.30
N PRO A 218 8.13 -13.53 5.21
CA PRO A 218 9.43 -14.17 5.25
C PRO A 218 10.19 -13.57 6.45
N ALA A 219 11.06 -14.35 7.09
CA ALA A 219 11.83 -13.89 8.24
C ALA A 219 12.82 -12.80 7.81
N VAL A 220 12.31 -11.61 7.53
CA VAL A 220 13.05 -10.40 7.22
C VAL A 220 12.95 -9.54 8.46
N ASN A 221 14.11 -9.22 9.01
CA ASN A 221 14.28 -8.46 10.24
C ASN A 221 13.29 -7.29 10.31
N ALA A 222 12.65 -7.15 11.46
CA ALA A 222 11.73 -6.07 11.85
C ALA A 222 12.38 -4.66 11.88
N GLN A 223 13.38 -4.41 11.04
CA GLN A 223 14.17 -3.18 10.99
C GLN A 223 13.84 -2.27 9.80
N GLN A 224 12.88 -2.62 8.92
CA GLN A 224 12.58 -1.82 7.73
C GLN A 224 11.34 -0.91 7.79
N VAL A 225 10.67 -0.81 8.94
CA VAL A 225 9.55 0.15 9.12
C VAL A 225 9.76 1.07 10.34
N SER A 226 10.99 1.11 10.88
CA SER A 226 11.33 1.93 12.04
C SER A 226 12.42 2.92 11.66
N ARG A 227 12.01 4.09 11.16
CA ARG A 227 12.39 5.41 11.69
C ARG A 227 11.27 6.40 11.42
#